data_AF-A0A1U9ZXL8-F1
#
_entry.id   AF-A0A1U9ZXL8-F1
#
_cell.length_a   1.000
_cell.length_b   1.000
_cell.length_c   1.000
_cell.angle_alpha   90.00
_cell.angle_beta   90.00
_cell.angle_gamma   90.00
#
_symmetry.space_group_name_H-M   'P 1'
#
loop_
_entity.id
_entity.type
_entity.pdbx_description
1 polymer ?
#
loop_
_entity_poly.entity_id
_entity_poly.type
_entity_poly.pdbx_seq_one_letter_code
_entity_poly.pdbx_strand_id
1 'polypeptide(L)'
;MRILLLCSSFNGLTQRAWLELRRAGHDVTVELALSPEVMVEAAELAKPDLIICPFLKERVPAALWRGHRTVIIHPGPPGDRGPSSLDWAIADGESEWGVTALQAVEEMDAGPIWGFRTFGMPAEPPRKSALYNGPVTEAAAELVVEVAAKAGDASFTPEPLDYRAPHVRGRLRRAMRHADREFSWSEPTEDILRRVRAADGAPGGRSVLCDLPVRVFDVYRGPELPGPAGQIAARREGAVLVHTGDGTLWVGHLRLEQEGAIKLPATMALGELVAAAPERSGYSEITYDRSEGVGVVSFDFYNGAMSTDQCRRLASALRYAAAQDTRVLVVRGGEVFSNGIHLNVIEAARHPELEAWMNINAINAVCREIVGCTSQLVVTSIGGNAGAGGVMMGLGADRVIIRDSVVLNPHYRTMGLFGSEYWTYVLPRRVGAEHARRLTQDALPIGAAEAVACGLADKALPGSRLDFERRVLEYAERLAADPGYDRLLAGRRQVREVDERRKPLDAYRAEELAEMSRDMFDDRDGFRLARREFVHKVKASATPERLARHRELSGASAPATATASHM
;
A
#
# COMPACT_ATOMS: atom_id res chain seq x y z
N MET A 1 18.38 -6.08 22.07
CA MET A 1 19.43 -5.69 21.10
C MET A 1 19.03 -4.37 20.47
N ARG A 2 20.04 -3.60 20.06
CA ARG A 2 19.91 -2.42 19.22
C ARG A 2 20.03 -2.83 17.77
N ILE A 3 19.00 -2.58 16.99
CA ILE A 3 18.92 -2.96 15.57
C ILE A 3 18.82 -1.69 14.72
N LEU A 4 19.70 -1.58 13.73
CA LEU A 4 19.63 -0.57 12.70
C LEU A 4 18.96 -1.17 11.46
N LEU A 5 17.81 -0.62 11.07
CA LEU A 5 17.23 -0.89 9.77
C LEU A 5 17.85 0.06 8.74
N LEU A 6 18.51 -0.50 7.73
CA LEU A 6 19.11 0.27 6.65
C LEU A 6 18.34 0.02 5.35
N CYS A 7 17.70 1.06 4.80
CA CYS A 7 16.75 0.89 3.70
C CYS A 7 16.76 2.03 2.67
N SER A 8 16.41 1.77 1.42
CA SER A 8 16.26 2.85 0.41
C SER A 8 15.04 3.73 0.64
N SER A 9 13.99 3.17 1.26
CA SER A 9 12.79 3.88 1.68
C SER A 9 12.14 3.19 2.87
N PHE A 10 11.41 3.94 3.68
CA PHE A 10 10.63 3.41 4.79
C PHE A 10 9.29 2.85 4.29
N ASN A 11 9.39 1.87 3.38
CA ASN A 11 8.28 1.23 2.68
C ASN A 11 7.46 0.28 3.55
N GLY A 12 6.39 -0.29 3.00
CA GLY A 12 5.51 -1.23 3.71
C GLY A 12 6.27 -2.39 4.39
N LEU A 13 7.23 -3.00 3.71
CA LEU A 13 8.06 -4.07 4.30
C LEU A 13 8.94 -3.53 5.44
N THR A 14 9.61 -2.40 5.26
CA THR A 14 10.48 -1.82 6.30
C THR A 14 9.67 -1.37 7.52
N GLN A 15 8.48 -0.80 7.32
CA GLN A 15 7.55 -0.48 8.40
C GLN A 15 7.11 -1.73 9.15
N ARG A 16 6.79 -2.82 8.42
CA ARG A 16 6.40 -4.08 9.03
C ARG A 16 7.54 -4.70 9.84
N ALA A 17 8.75 -4.74 9.28
CA ALA A 17 9.95 -5.20 9.97
C ALA A 17 10.20 -4.38 11.26
N TRP A 18 10.07 -3.06 11.19
CA TRP A 18 10.20 -2.16 12.33
C TRP A 18 9.17 -2.48 13.43
N LEU A 19 7.91 -2.67 13.06
CA LEU A 19 6.84 -3.01 14.00
C LEU A 19 7.10 -4.36 14.69
N GLU A 20 7.41 -5.41 13.93
CA GLU A 20 7.60 -6.76 14.48
C GLU A 20 8.85 -6.85 15.37
N LEU A 21 9.95 -6.20 15.00
CA LEU A 21 11.16 -6.16 15.84
C LEU A 21 10.93 -5.41 17.16
N ARG A 22 10.21 -4.29 17.13
CA ARG A 22 9.84 -3.55 18.35
C ARG A 22 8.88 -4.37 19.22
N ARG A 23 7.94 -5.07 18.61
CA ARG A 23 7.04 -6.00 19.31
C ARG A 23 7.81 -7.15 19.97
N ALA A 24 8.89 -7.62 19.36
CA ALA A 24 9.82 -8.59 19.94
C ALA A 24 10.74 -8.00 21.04
N GLY A 25 10.57 -6.72 21.41
CA GLY A 25 11.30 -6.08 22.50
C GLY A 25 12.69 -5.54 22.10
N HIS A 26 12.95 -5.37 20.80
CA HIS A 26 14.19 -4.75 20.33
C HIS A 26 14.10 -3.22 20.28
N ASP A 27 15.25 -2.57 20.47
CA ASP A 27 15.40 -1.13 20.21
C ASP A 27 15.76 -0.94 18.74
N VAL A 28 14.93 -0.26 17.98
CA VAL A 28 15.02 -0.20 16.52
C VAL A 28 15.06 1.24 16.04
N THR A 29 16.14 1.59 15.35
CA THR A 29 16.28 2.85 14.62
C THR A 29 16.39 2.57 13.12
N VAL A 30 16.03 3.55 12.30
CA VAL A 30 16.07 3.43 10.83
C VAL A 30 17.04 4.47 10.26
N GLU A 31 17.76 4.09 9.21
CA GLU A 31 18.53 4.99 8.36
C GLU A 31 18.18 4.78 6.89
N LEU A 32 17.98 5.88 6.14
CA LEU A 32 17.87 5.83 4.70
C LEU A 32 19.25 5.67 4.05
N ALA A 33 19.34 4.77 3.08
CA ALA A 33 20.56 4.50 2.33
C ALA A 33 20.84 5.59 1.28
N LEU A 34 21.21 6.79 1.74
CA LEU A 34 21.40 7.97 0.88
C LEU A 34 22.78 7.99 0.20
N SER A 35 23.83 7.67 0.94
CA SER A 35 25.20 7.53 0.43
C SER A 35 26.02 6.58 1.32
N PRO A 36 27.11 5.98 0.82
CA PRO A 36 28.02 5.16 1.63
C PRO A 36 28.45 5.81 2.95
N GLU A 37 28.76 7.09 2.92
CA GLU A 37 29.24 7.87 4.07
C GLU A 37 28.14 8.01 5.13
N VAL A 38 26.92 8.35 4.71
CA VAL A 38 25.74 8.46 5.59
C VAL A 38 25.42 7.12 6.25
N MET A 39 25.53 6.02 5.49
CA MET A 39 25.27 4.68 6.04
C MET A 39 26.31 4.27 7.09
N VAL A 40 27.59 4.60 6.87
CA VAL A 40 28.68 4.33 7.83
C VAL A 40 28.50 5.16 9.10
N GLU A 41 28.28 6.47 8.96
CA GLU A 41 28.05 7.37 10.08
C GLU A 41 26.86 6.91 10.95
N ALA A 42 25.76 6.50 10.32
CA ALA A 42 24.59 6.01 11.05
C ALA A 42 24.90 4.79 11.92
N ALA A 43 25.72 3.86 11.43
CA ALA A 43 26.15 2.71 12.24
C ALA A 43 27.11 3.11 13.37
N GLU A 44 28.01 4.08 13.15
CA GLU A 44 28.90 4.60 14.20
C GLU A 44 28.12 5.30 15.32
N LEU A 45 27.07 6.05 14.97
CA LEU A 45 26.17 6.72 15.92
C LEU A 45 25.27 5.72 16.64
N ALA A 46 24.59 4.83 15.90
CA ALA A 46 23.64 3.88 16.45
C ALA A 46 24.30 2.76 17.26
N LYS A 47 25.57 2.43 16.94
CA LYS A 47 26.34 1.30 17.49
C LYS A 47 25.50 0.01 17.52
N PRO A 48 24.95 -0.42 16.37
CA PRO A 48 23.98 -1.51 16.34
C PRO A 48 24.62 -2.85 16.69
N ASP A 49 23.88 -3.71 17.38
CA ASP A 49 24.28 -5.11 17.59
C ASP A 49 24.03 -5.93 16.30
N LEU A 50 23.09 -5.46 15.46
CA LEU A 50 22.69 -6.06 14.19
C LEU A 50 22.20 -4.99 13.21
N ILE A 51 22.60 -5.10 11.94
CA ILE A 51 22.03 -4.31 10.84
C ILE A 51 21.15 -5.24 10.00
N ILE A 52 19.90 -4.83 9.74
CA ILE A 52 19.00 -5.54 8.82
C ILE A 52 18.67 -4.60 7.67
N CYS A 53 18.68 -5.12 6.44
CA CYS A 53 18.31 -4.40 5.22
C CYS A 53 17.04 -5.03 4.62
N PRO A 54 15.82 -4.61 5.05
CA PRO A 54 14.58 -5.17 4.53
C PRO A 54 14.34 -4.83 3.05
N PHE A 55 14.77 -3.64 2.64
CA PHE A 55 14.61 -3.14 1.27
C PHE A 55 15.77 -2.23 0.89
N LEU A 56 16.62 -2.67 -0.04
CA LEU A 56 17.81 -1.92 -0.44
C LEU A 56 18.04 -2.01 -1.96
N LYS A 57 18.22 -0.86 -2.60
CA LYS A 57 18.66 -0.72 -4.00
C LYS A 57 20.14 -0.40 -4.09
N GLU A 58 20.67 0.23 -3.05
CA GLU A 58 22.07 0.62 -2.92
C GLU A 58 22.91 -0.57 -2.43
N ARG A 59 24.22 -0.51 -2.68
CA ARG A 59 25.15 -1.50 -2.15
C ARG A 59 25.52 -1.12 -0.71
N VAL A 60 25.51 -2.09 0.20
CA VAL A 60 26.03 -1.88 1.56
C VAL A 60 27.56 -1.69 1.51
N PRO A 61 28.12 -0.61 2.07
CA PRO A 61 29.56 -0.38 2.10
C PRO A 61 30.32 -1.48 2.85
N ALA A 62 31.51 -1.84 2.36
CA ALA A 62 32.35 -2.85 2.98
C ALA A 62 32.75 -2.56 4.43
N ALA A 63 32.90 -1.27 4.77
CA ALA A 63 33.17 -0.84 6.14
C ALA A 63 32.07 -1.28 7.12
N LEU A 64 30.80 -1.35 6.67
CA LEU A 64 29.69 -1.78 7.51
C LEU A 64 29.70 -3.28 7.73
N TRP A 65 29.57 -4.07 6.66
CA TRP A 65 29.37 -5.52 6.79
C TRP A 65 30.63 -6.28 7.23
N ARG A 66 31.82 -5.67 7.16
CA ARG A 66 33.04 -6.21 7.78
C ARG A 66 33.10 -5.96 9.29
N GLY A 67 32.50 -4.87 9.77
CA GLY A 67 32.52 -4.47 11.19
C GLY A 67 31.28 -4.88 11.98
N HIS A 68 30.15 -5.07 11.30
CA HIS A 68 28.86 -5.38 11.91
C HIS A 68 28.23 -6.59 11.20
N ARG A 69 27.44 -7.37 11.96
CA ARG A 69 26.57 -8.38 11.35
C ARG A 69 25.50 -7.64 10.54
N THR A 70 25.58 -7.72 9.22
CA THR A 70 24.60 -7.11 8.31
C THR A 70 23.86 -8.18 7.52
N VAL A 71 22.53 -8.21 7.63
CA VAL A 71 21.66 -9.19 6.98
C VAL A 71 20.74 -8.50 5.99
N ILE A 72 20.72 -8.96 4.75
CA ILE A 72 19.88 -8.47 3.66
C ILE A 72 18.70 -9.41 3.50
N ILE A 73 17.50 -8.84 3.35
CA ILE A 73 16.30 -9.60 3.00
C ILE A 73 16.14 -9.58 1.49
N HIS A 74 16.35 -10.73 0.86
CA HIS A 74 16.26 -10.93 -0.57
C HIS A 74 14.91 -11.52 -0.95
N PRO A 75 14.13 -10.92 -1.87
CA PRO A 75 12.82 -11.43 -2.29
C PRO A 75 12.96 -12.58 -3.32
N GLY A 76 13.76 -13.59 -2.97
CA GLY A 76 13.97 -14.82 -3.74
C GLY A 76 14.30 -16.01 -2.84
N PRO A 77 14.06 -17.24 -3.30
CA PRO A 77 14.41 -18.46 -2.57
C PRO A 77 15.95 -18.63 -2.49
N PRO A 78 16.44 -19.56 -1.65
CA PRO A 78 17.87 -19.83 -1.53
C PRO A 78 18.58 -20.01 -2.88
N GLY A 79 19.65 -19.25 -3.08
CA GLY A 79 20.49 -19.24 -4.29
C GLY A 79 20.03 -18.32 -5.41
N ASP A 80 18.82 -17.74 -5.32
CA ASP A 80 18.38 -16.69 -6.25
C ASP A 80 19.16 -15.41 -5.96
N ARG A 81 19.66 -14.77 -7.01
CA ARG A 81 20.50 -13.57 -6.90
C ARG A 81 20.17 -12.56 -7.97
N GLY A 82 20.29 -11.29 -7.63
CA GLY A 82 20.20 -10.17 -8.56
C GLY A 82 18.97 -9.27 -8.32
N PRO A 83 18.94 -8.09 -8.97
CA PRO A 83 18.04 -6.99 -8.59
C PRO A 83 16.62 -7.09 -9.17
N SER A 84 16.26 -8.19 -9.84
CA SER A 84 14.99 -8.34 -10.56
C SER A 84 14.32 -9.68 -10.29
N SER A 85 14.51 -10.24 -9.08
CA SER A 85 14.04 -11.56 -8.67
C SER A 85 12.54 -11.77 -8.89
N LEU A 86 11.70 -10.88 -8.36
CA LEU A 86 10.24 -10.97 -8.53
C LEU A 86 9.80 -10.74 -9.98
N ASP A 87 10.46 -9.82 -10.69
CA ASP A 87 10.18 -9.60 -12.11
C ASP A 87 10.38 -10.90 -12.91
N TRP A 88 11.51 -11.59 -12.69
CA TRP A 88 11.78 -12.87 -13.34
C TRP A 88 10.87 -13.98 -12.87
N ALA A 89 10.57 -14.09 -11.58
CA ALA A 89 9.69 -15.13 -11.05
C ALA A 89 8.30 -15.11 -11.71
N ILE A 90 7.75 -13.90 -11.88
CA ILE A 90 6.45 -13.71 -12.54
C ILE A 90 6.57 -13.96 -14.05
N ALA A 91 7.62 -13.43 -14.69
CA ALA A 91 7.82 -13.59 -16.13
C ALA A 91 8.04 -15.04 -16.57
N ASP A 92 8.79 -15.81 -15.78
CA ASP A 92 9.11 -17.22 -16.04
C ASP A 92 7.96 -18.16 -15.62
N GLY A 93 6.93 -17.64 -14.94
CA GLY A 93 5.79 -18.45 -14.48
C GLY A 93 6.17 -19.47 -13.41
N GLU A 94 7.08 -19.09 -12.50
CA GLU A 94 7.48 -19.95 -11.38
C GLU A 94 6.25 -20.33 -10.54
N SER A 95 6.16 -21.60 -10.12
CA SER A 95 5.02 -22.12 -9.33
C SER A 95 5.22 -22.00 -7.81
N GLU A 96 6.48 -21.86 -7.39
CA GLU A 96 6.91 -21.65 -6.01
C GLU A 96 7.96 -20.55 -5.99
N TRP A 97 7.92 -19.70 -4.98
CA TRP A 97 8.93 -18.67 -4.75
C TRP A 97 9.29 -18.57 -3.27
N GLY A 98 10.06 -17.57 -2.88
CA GLY A 98 10.45 -17.41 -1.49
C GLY A 98 11.16 -16.11 -1.17
N VAL A 99 11.60 -16.03 0.08
CA VAL A 99 12.41 -14.94 0.65
C VAL A 99 13.58 -15.56 1.41
N THR A 100 14.76 -14.97 1.27
CA THR A 100 15.99 -15.42 1.93
C THR A 100 16.61 -14.28 2.71
N ALA A 101 17.05 -14.55 3.94
CA ALA A 101 17.86 -13.65 4.72
C ALA A 101 19.32 -14.07 4.54
N LEU A 102 20.14 -13.18 3.99
CA LEU A 102 21.52 -13.47 3.63
C LEU A 102 22.48 -12.47 4.27
N GLN A 103 23.61 -12.95 4.74
CA GLN A 103 24.68 -12.12 5.26
C GLN A 103 25.26 -11.26 4.13
N ALA A 104 25.46 -9.97 4.35
CA ALA A 104 26.12 -9.12 3.37
C ALA A 104 27.61 -9.53 3.21
N VAL A 105 28.02 -9.72 1.96
CA VAL A 105 29.39 -10.01 1.54
C VAL A 105 29.74 -9.17 0.31
N GLU A 106 30.98 -9.30 -0.20
CA GLU A 106 31.41 -8.55 -1.39
C GLU A 106 30.56 -8.87 -2.63
N GLU A 107 30.29 -10.15 -2.89
CA GLU A 107 29.48 -10.61 -4.02
C GLU A 107 27.97 -10.48 -3.73
N MET A 108 27.23 -9.89 -4.67
CA MET A 108 25.79 -9.62 -4.52
C MET A 108 25.00 -10.91 -4.27
N ASP A 109 24.18 -10.90 -3.22
CA ASP A 109 23.28 -11.98 -2.80
C ASP A 109 23.96 -13.37 -2.66
N ALA A 110 25.28 -13.41 -2.47
CA ALA A 110 26.06 -14.65 -2.42
C ALA A 110 26.47 -15.05 -1.00
N GLY A 111 26.05 -14.28 0.01
CA GLY A 111 26.48 -14.50 1.38
C GLY A 111 25.79 -15.68 2.07
N PRO A 112 26.33 -16.13 3.22
CA PRO A 112 25.71 -17.16 4.04
C PRO A 112 24.24 -16.90 4.37
N ILE A 113 23.43 -17.94 4.32
CA ILE A 113 21.99 -17.94 4.55
C ILE A 113 21.70 -18.02 6.05
N TRP A 114 20.97 -17.05 6.55
CA TRP A 114 20.46 -17.02 7.92
C TRP A 114 19.16 -17.81 8.07
N GLY A 115 18.34 -17.82 7.03
CA GLY A 115 17.08 -18.55 6.96
C GLY A 115 16.32 -18.18 5.70
N PHE A 116 15.24 -18.90 5.43
CA PHE A 116 14.37 -18.63 4.28
C PHE A 116 12.93 -19.06 4.57
N ARG A 117 12.02 -18.60 3.70
CA ARG A 117 10.62 -19.03 3.62
C ARG A 117 10.26 -19.25 2.16
N THR A 118 9.46 -20.26 1.87
CA THR A 118 8.90 -20.49 0.54
C THR A 118 7.38 -20.35 0.58
N PHE A 119 6.79 -20.02 -0.55
CA PHE A 119 5.34 -19.95 -0.73
C PHE A 119 4.96 -20.30 -2.18
N GLY A 120 3.74 -20.82 -2.35
CA GLY A 120 3.17 -21.06 -3.66
C GLY A 120 2.86 -19.76 -4.38
N MET A 121 3.18 -19.69 -5.68
CA MET A 121 2.79 -18.58 -6.52
C MET A 121 1.30 -18.69 -6.86
N PRO A 122 0.56 -17.56 -6.95
CA PRO A 122 -0.85 -17.60 -7.33
C PRO A 122 -1.05 -18.25 -8.72
N ALA A 123 -2.19 -18.91 -8.90
CA ALA A 123 -2.51 -19.60 -10.16
C ALA A 123 -2.56 -18.64 -11.36
N GLU A 124 -3.07 -17.42 -11.16
CA GLU A 124 -2.93 -16.34 -12.12
C GLU A 124 -1.64 -15.55 -11.86
N PRO A 125 -0.93 -15.08 -12.91
CA PRO A 125 0.25 -14.23 -12.72
C PRO A 125 -0.11 -13.03 -11.84
N PRO A 126 0.51 -12.83 -10.66
CA PRO A 126 0.18 -11.70 -9.79
C PRO A 126 0.82 -10.41 -10.30
N ARG A 127 0.23 -9.26 -9.98
CA ARG A 127 0.96 -7.98 -10.06
C ARG A 127 2.16 -8.06 -9.12
N LYS A 128 3.34 -7.60 -9.56
CA LYS A 128 4.55 -7.62 -8.72
C LYS A 128 4.36 -6.88 -7.39
N SER A 129 3.69 -5.73 -7.40
CA SER A 129 3.37 -4.98 -6.18
C SER A 129 2.50 -5.78 -5.21
N ALA A 130 1.52 -6.53 -5.72
CA ALA A 130 0.65 -7.39 -4.93
C ALA A 130 1.43 -8.53 -4.27
N LEU A 131 2.29 -9.19 -5.06
CA LEU A 131 3.16 -10.26 -4.57
C LEU A 131 4.12 -9.76 -3.49
N TYR A 132 4.71 -8.57 -3.71
CA TYR A 132 5.61 -7.92 -2.75
C TYR A 132 4.92 -7.55 -1.44
N ASN A 133 3.75 -6.90 -1.52
CA ASN A 133 3.00 -6.42 -0.35
C ASN A 133 2.20 -7.52 0.37
N GLY A 134 2.04 -8.69 -0.25
CA GLY A 134 1.40 -9.87 0.33
C GLY A 134 2.42 -10.94 0.73
N PRO A 135 2.51 -12.08 0.01
CA PRO A 135 3.32 -13.23 0.42
C PRO A 135 4.78 -12.92 0.74
N VAL A 136 5.43 -12.05 -0.03
CA VAL A 136 6.84 -11.67 0.21
C VAL A 136 6.99 -10.92 1.52
N THR A 137 6.13 -9.94 1.80
CA THR A 137 6.20 -9.18 3.05
C THR A 137 5.87 -10.04 4.27
N GLU A 138 4.92 -10.96 4.14
CA GLU A 138 4.58 -11.93 5.20
C GLU A 138 5.79 -12.82 5.54
N ALA A 139 6.35 -13.47 4.52
CA ALA A 139 7.55 -14.31 4.66
C ALA A 139 8.76 -13.54 5.21
N ALA A 140 8.99 -12.32 4.71
CA ALA A 140 10.08 -11.46 5.16
C ALA A 140 9.93 -11.01 6.61
N ALA A 141 8.71 -10.65 7.05
CA ALA A 141 8.46 -10.20 8.41
C ALA A 141 8.76 -11.30 9.45
N GLU A 142 8.31 -12.53 9.18
CA GLU A 142 8.67 -13.69 10.02
C GLU A 142 10.18 -13.90 10.07
N LEU A 143 10.83 -13.83 8.90
CA LEU A 143 12.25 -14.09 8.78
C LEU A 143 13.11 -13.02 9.47
N VAL A 144 12.69 -11.75 9.46
CA VAL A 144 13.36 -10.66 10.17
C VAL A 144 13.39 -10.90 11.68
N VAL A 145 12.28 -11.39 12.26
CA VAL A 145 12.23 -11.73 13.70
C VAL A 145 13.13 -12.93 14.00
N GLU A 146 13.12 -13.95 13.14
CA GLU A 146 14.00 -15.12 13.26
C GLU A 146 15.49 -14.72 13.20
N VAL A 147 15.86 -13.82 12.27
CA VAL A 147 17.22 -13.29 12.13
C VAL A 147 17.65 -12.57 13.42
N ALA A 148 16.78 -11.76 14.01
CA ALA A 148 17.09 -11.09 15.26
C ALA A 148 17.27 -12.10 16.41
N ALA A 149 16.41 -13.11 16.53
CA ALA A 149 16.58 -14.16 17.53
C ALA A 149 17.92 -14.91 17.37
N LYS A 150 18.25 -15.30 16.13
CA LYS A 150 19.52 -15.95 15.78
C LYS A 150 20.73 -15.07 16.06
N ALA A 151 20.64 -13.77 15.82
CA ALA A 151 21.75 -12.85 16.06
C ALA A 151 22.08 -12.72 17.55
N GLY A 152 21.08 -12.88 18.42
CA GLY A 152 21.25 -12.91 19.88
C GLY A 152 21.85 -14.22 20.40
N ASP A 153 21.86 -15.28 19.60
CA ASP A 153 22.50 -16.56 19.93
C ASP A 153 23.96 -16.55 19.47
N ALA A 154 24.90 -16.58 20.42
CA ALA A 154 26.33 -16.58 20.13
C ALA A 154 26.82 -17.86 19.44
N SER A 155 26.05 -18.97 19.53
CA SER A 155 26.39 -20.24 18.90
C SER A 155 25.91 -20.34 17.45
N PHE A 156 25.02 -19.44 17.03
CA PHE A 156 24.46 -19.47 15.68
C PHE A 156 25.51 -19.09 14.63
N THR A 157 25.61 -19.92 13.60
CA THR A 157 26.41 -19.64 12.39
C THR A 157 25.52 -19.80 11.15
N PRO A 158 25.47 -18.81 10.24
CA PRO A 158 24.70 -18.93 9.01
C PRO A 158 25.30 -19.96 8.06
N GLU A 159 24.46 -20.60 7.26
CA GLU A 159 24.85 -21.66 6.32
C GLU A 159 25.50 -21.07 5.07
N PRO A 160 26.73 -21.47 4.68
CA PRO A 160 27.31 -21.04 3.41
C PRO A 160 26.42 -21.43 2.22
N LEU A 161 26.28 -20.54 1.24
CA LEU A 161 25.54 -20.85 0.03
C LEU A 161 26.21 -21.99 -0.77
N ASP A 162 25.55 -23.14 -0.87
CA ASP A 162 25.97 -24.28 -1.68
C ASP A 162 24.89 -24.65 -2.71
N TYR A 163 25.18 -24.40 -3.99
CA TYR A 163 24.27 -24.74 -5.11
C TYR A 163 24.02 -26.25 -5.29
N ARG A 164 24.74 -27.12 -4.56
CA ARG A 164 24.49 -28.56 -4.54
C ARG A 164 23.47 -28.97 -3.47
N ALA A 165 23.14 -28.08 -2.54
CA ALA A 165 22.18 -28.36 -1.48
C ALA A 165 20.76 -28.47 -2.06
N PRO A 166 19.96 -29.50 -1.71
CA PRO A 166 18.64 -29.73 -2.31
C PRO A 166 17.61 -28.59 -2.13
N HIS A 167 17.80 -27.76 -1.10
CA HIS A 167 16.92 -26.63 -0.82
C HIS A 167 17.32 -25.35 -1.59
N VAL A 168 18.51 -25.33 -2.21
CA VAL A 168 19.00 -24.21 -3.02
C VAL A 168 18.52 -24.39 -4.46
N ARG A 169 17.41 -23.73 -4.78
CA ARG A 169 16.72 -23.84 -6.09
C ARG A 169 16.90 -22.62 -6.98
N GLY A 170 17.37 -21.51 -6.42
CA GLY A 170 17.58 -20.28 -7.16
C GLY A 170 18.86 -20.28 -7.98
N ARG A 171 19.06 -19.20 -8.74
CA ARG A 171 20.25 -19.00 -9.58
C ARG A 171 20.59 -17.52 -9.66
N LEU A 172 21.80 -17.21 -10.12
CA LEU A 172 22.13 -15.84 -10.53
C LEU A 172 21.30 -15.44 -11.74
N ARG A 173 20.52 -14.36 -11.59
CA ARG A 173 19.73 -13.77 -12.67
C ARG A 173 20.30 -12.41 -13.03
N ARG A 174 20.38 -12.12 -14.32
CA ARG A 174 20.76 -10.78 -14.79
C ARG A 174 19.68 -9.76 -14.39
N ALA A 175 20.07 -8.50 -14.23
CA ALA A 175 19.10 -7.42 -14.16
C ALA A 175 18.20 -7.44 -15.41
N MET A 176 16.89 -7.37 -15.21
CA MET A 176 15.95 -7.32 -16.31
C MET A 176 16.02 -5.91 -16.93
N ARG A 177 16.19 -5.85 -18.25
CA ARG A 177 16.38 -4.63 -19.06
C ARG A 177 15.04 -4.10 -19.57
N HIS A 178 15.05 -2.92 -20.18
CA HIS A 178 13.84 -2.37 -20.81
C HIS A 178 13.29 -3.28 -21.91
N ALA A 179 14.16 -3.86 -22.74
CA ALA A 179 13.77 -4.76 -23.84
C ALA A 179 13.04 -6.02 -23.36
N ASP A 180 13.32 -6.50 -22.14
CA ASP A 180 12.65 -7.71 -21.61
C ASP A 180 11.19 -7.44 -21.19
N ARG A 181 10.82 -6.16 -21.08
CA ARG A 181 9.49 -5.70 -20.68
C ARG A 181 8.70 -5.12 -21.84
N GLU A 182 9.29 -5.13 -23.03
CA GLU A 182 8.68 -4.62 -24.25
C GLU A 182 7.74 -5.65 -24.86
N PHE A 183 6.63 -5.19 -25.42
CA PHE A 183 5.64 -6.04 -26.07
C PHE A 183 4.90 -5.35 -27.19
N SER A 184 4.49 -6.15 -28.17
CA SER A 184 3.51 -5.76 -29.18
C SER A 184 2.12 -6.17 -28.73
N TRP A 185 1.12 -5.33 -29.02
CA TRP A 185 -0.28 -5.71 -28.82
C TRP A 185 -0.71 -6.89 -29.69
N SER A 186 0.04 -7.23 -30.75
CA SER A 186 -0.21 -8.42 -31.57
C SER A 186 0.17 -9.74 -30.89
N GLU A 187 0.82 -9.70 -29.73
CA GLU A 187 1.14 -10.89 -28.93
C GLU A 187 -0.12 -11.45 -28.22
N PRO A 188 -0.08 -12.73 -27.81
CA PRO A 188 -1.16 -13.33 -27.01
C PRO A 188 -1.44 -12.54 -25.72
N THR A 189 -2.72 -12.49 -25.35
CA THR A 189 -3.23 -11.80 -24.15
C THR A 189 -2.46 -12.21 -22.89
N GLU A 190 -2.21 -13.50 -22.74
CA GLU A 190 -1.50 -14.06 -21.58
C GLU A 190 -0.08 -13.53 -21.43
N ASP A 191 0.65 -13.43 -22.54
CA ASP A 191 2.06 -13.05 -22.53
C ASP A 191 2.20 -11.57 -22.21
N ILE A 192 1.32 -10.73 -22.78
CA ILE A 192 1.22 -9.32 -22.45
C ILE A 192 0.87 -9.15 -20.97
N LEU A 193 -0.16 -9.86 -20.49
CA LEU A 193 -0.62 -9.77 -19.10
C LEU A 193 0.50 -10.15 -18.12
N ARG A 194 1.18 -11.28 -18.35
CA ARG A 194 2.29 -11.74 -17.49
C ARG A 194 3.45 -10.73 -17.49
N ARG A 195 3.84 -10.23 -18.67
CA ARG A 195 4.94 -9.26 -18.80
C ARG A 195 4.63 -7.92 -18.14
N VAL A 196 3.41 -7.42 -18.29
CA VAL A 196 2.96 -6.19 -17.61
C VAL A 196 2.89 -6.40 -16.10
N ARG A 197 2.30 -7.50 -15.64
CA ARG A 197 2.17 -7.81 -14.20
C ARG A 197 3.53 -8.00 -13.51
N ALA A 198 4.52 -8.58 -14.19
CA ALA A 198 5.91 -8.65 -13.72
C ALA A 198 6.58 -7.26 -13.55
N ALA A 199 6.13 -6.27 -14.32
CA ALA A 199 6.62 -4.89 -14.28
C ALA A 199 5.68 -3.93 -13.52
N ASP A 200 4.59 -4.43 -12.94
CA ASP A 200 3.58 -3.62 -12.25
C ASP A 200 4.13 -3.05 -10.93
N GLY A 201 3.60 -1.90 -10.50
CA GLY A 201 4.19 -1.01 -9.51
C GLY A 201 5.31 -0.17 -10.14
N ALA A 202 6.38 -0.82 -10.60
CA ALA A 202 7.48 -0.23 -11.37
C ALA A 202 8.31 -1.33 -12.08
N PRO A 203 8.87 -1.09 -13.29
CA PRO A 203 8.88 0.17 -14.04
C PRO A 203 7.72 0.33 -15.06
N GLY A 204 6.88 -0.69 -15.23
CA GLY A 204 5.80 -0.77 -16.23
C GLY A 204 6.21 -1.51 -17.50
N GLY A 205 5.27 -2.28 -18.06
CA GLY A 205 5.45 -2.93 -19.36
C GLY A 205 5.53 -1.89 -20.47
N ARG A 206 6.42 -2.06 -21.45
CA ARG A 206 6.68 -1.06 -22.48
C ARG A 206 5.94 -1.43 -23.76
N SER A 207 5.21 -0.49 -24.34
CA SER A 207 4.57 -0.67 -25.64
C SER A 207 4.28 0.68 -26.30
N VAL A 208 3.63 0.65 -27.46
CA VAL A 208 3.08 1.82 -28.15
C VAL A 208 1.56 1.67 -28.17
N LEU A 209 0.82 2.70 -27.77
CA LEU A 209 -0.64 2.73 -27.80
C LEU A 209 -1.09 4.09 -28.33
N CYS A 210 -1.96 4.11 -29.34
CA CYS A 210 -2.34 5.34 -30.06
C CYS A 210 -1.11 6.13 -30.55
N ASP A 211 -0.13 5.43 -31.11
CA ASP A 211 1.16 5.99 -31.58
C ASP A 211 2.02 6.68 -30.50
N LEU A 212 1.66 6.52 -29.22
CA LEU A 212 2.41 7.05 -28.08
C LEU A 212 3.22 5.93 -27.41
N PRO A 213 4.53 6.12 -27.17
CA PRO A 213 5.30 5.24 -26.31
C PRO A 213 4.78 5.32 -24.87
N VAL A 214 4.40 4.17 -24.32
CA VAL A 214 3.76 4.07 -22.99
C VAL A 214 4.41 3.01 -22.11
N ARG A 215 4.28 3.24 -20.80
CA ARG A 215 4.42 2.24 -19.75
C ARG A 215 3.03 1.84 -19.27
N VAL A 216 2.74 0.54 -19.34
CA VAL A 216 1.46 -0.07 -19.02
C VAL A 216 1.51 -0.69 -17.63
N PHE A 217 0.43 -0.51 -16.87
CA PHE A 217 0.21 -1.02 -15.51
C PHE A 217 -1.24 -1.47 -15.35
N ASP A 218 -1.52 -2.24 -14.30
CA ASP A 218 -2.87 -2.50 -13.81
C ASP A 218 -3.77 -3.15 -14.87
N VAL A 219 -3.36 -4.34 -15.33
CA VAL A 219 -4.03 -5.05 -16.42
C VAL A 219 -4.91 -6.21 -15.97
N TYR A 220 -6.07 -6.32 -16.61
CA TYR A 220 -7.07 -7.36 -16.38
C TYR A 220 -7.57 -7.91 -17.71
N ARG A 221 -8.03 -9.17 -17.71
CA ARG A 221 -8.64 -9.76 -18.90
C ARG A 221 -9.89 -9.01 -19.28
N GLY A 222 -10.01 -8.71 -20.57
CA GLY A 222 -11.25 -8.22 -21.13
C GLY A 222 -12.11 -9.35 -21.71
N PRO A 223 -13.34 -9.03 -22.13
CA PRO A 223 -14.18 -9.98 -22.85
C PRO A 223 -13.59 -10.34 -24.22
N GLU A 224 -13.90 -11.52 -24.74
CA GLU A 224 -13.53 -11.89 -26.11
C GLU A 224 -14.28 -10.99 -27.11
N LEU A 225 -13.53 -10.17 -27.85
CA LEU A 225 -14.05 -9.25 -28.85
C LEU A 225 -13.16 -9.26 -30.10
N PRO A 226 -13.75 -9.40 -31.30
CA PRO A 226 -12.97 -9.29 -32.53
C PRO A 226 -12.54 -7.84 -32.75
N GLY A 227 -11.29 -7.66 -33.18
CA GLY A 227 -10.75 -6.36 -33.55
C GLY A 227 -9.25 -6.45 -33.83
N PRO A 228 -8.69 -5.45 -34.52
CA PRO A 228 -7.25 -5.40 -34.78
C PRO A 228 -6.47 -5.13 -33.49
N ALA A 229 -5.41 -5.90 -33.27
CA ALA A 229 -4.52 -5.74 -32.15
C ALA A 229 -4.01 -4.29 -31.99
N GLY A 230 -3.98 -3.79 -30.76
CA GLY A 230 -3.57 -2.42 -30.42
C GLY A 230 -4.68 -1.38 -30.55
N GLN A 231 -5.83 -1.70 -31.14
CA GLN A 231 -6.97 -0.78 -31.18
C GLN A 231 -7.69 -0.75 -29.84
N ILE A 232 -8.15 0.45 -29.46
CA ILE A 232 -8.99 0.65 -28.29
C ILE A 232 -10.44 0.29 -28.63
N ALA A 233 -10.96 -0.71 -27.95
CA ALA A 233 -12.31 -1.24 -28.13
C ALA A 233 -13.36 -0.45 -27.33
N ALA A 234 -13.00 0.00 -26.12
CA ALA A 234 -13.90 0.65 -25.19
C ALA A 234 -13.14 1.36 -24.06
N ARG A 235 -13.87 2.06 -23.20
CA ARG A 235 -13.41 2.59 -21.92
C ARG A 235 -14.38 2.25 -20.80
N ARG A 236 -13.89 2.24 -19.56
CA ARG A 236 -14.74 2.16 -18.36
C ARG A 236 -13.95 2.62 -17.15
N GLU A 237 -14.55 3.50 -16.34
CA GLU A 237 -14.05 3.77 -14.97
C GLU A 237 -12.57 4.21 -14.89
N GLY A 238 -12.07 4.92 -15.91
CA GLY A 238 -10.66 5.35 -16.00
C GLY A 238 -9.75 4.40 -16.78
N ALA A 239 -10.20 3.18 -17.04
CA ALA A 239 -9.50 2.16 -17.82
C ALA A 239 -9.89 2.20 -19.31
N VAL A 240 -9.01 1.68 -20.16
CA VAL A 240 -9.27 1.43 -21.59
C VAL A 240 -9.18 -0.06 -21.90
N LEU A 241 -10.03 -0.54 -22.79
CA LEU A 241 -10.01 -1.91 -23.30
C LEU A 241 -9.25 -1.93 -24.62
N VAL A 242 -8.17 -2.72 -24.71
CA VAL A 242 -7.29 -2.80 -25.87
C VAL A 242 -7.34 -4.20 -26.47
N HIS A 243 -7.49 -4.30 -27.79
CA HIS A 243 -7.36 -5.57 -28.50
C HIS A 243 -5.93 -6.10 -28.45
N THR A 244 -5.80 -7.40 -28.22
CA THR A 244 -4.52 -8.12 -28.26
C THR A 244 -4.49 -9.05 -29.48
N GLY A 245 -3.46 -9.90 -29.61
CA GLY A 245 -3.36 -10.87 -30.72
C GLY A 245 -4.48 -11.90 -30.77
N ASP A 246 -5.09 -12.22 -29.63
CA ASP A 246 -6.09 -13.29 -29.48
C ASP A 246 -7.31 -12.91 -28.61
N GLY A 247 -7.39 -11.68 -28.10
CA GLY A 247 -8.45 -11.26 -27.19
C GLY A 247 -8.44 -9.77 -26.87
N THR A 248 -8.69 -9.44 -25.60
CA THR A 248 -8.61 -8.05 -25.12
C THR A 248 -8.06 -7.96 -23.70
N LEU A 249 -7.46 -6.81 -23.37
CA LEU A 249 -7.00 -6.46 -22.03
C LEU A 249 -7.55 -5.10 -21.60
N TRP A 250 -8.10 -5.04 -20.40
CA TRP A 250 -8.30 -3.79 -19.68
C TRP A 250 -6.96 -3.28 -19.19
N VAL A 251 -6.68 -2.01 -19.45
CA VAL A 251 -5.52 -1.26 -18.97
C VAL A 251 -6.03 -0.17 -18.04
N GLY A 252 -5.80 -0.33 -16.74
CA GLY A 252 -6.22 0.64 -15.74
C GLY A 252 -5.35 1.89 -15.73
N HIS A 253 -4.03 1.73 -15.86
CA HIS A 253 -3.08 2.81 -15.67
C HIS A 253 -1.96 2.86 -16.73
N LEU A 254 -1.58 4.08 -17.11
CA LEU A 254 -0.50 4.36 -18.05
C LEU A 254 0.46 5.42 -17.50
N ARG A 255 1.68 5.41 -18.01
CA ARG A 255 2.60 6.55 -17.95
C ARG A 255 3.23 6.73 -19.33
N LEU A 256 3.11 7.90 -19.93
CA LEU A 256 3.77 8.22 -21.20
C LEU A 256 5.30 8.15 -21.03
N GLU A 257 6.05 7.68 -22.03
CA GLU A 257 7.52 7.73 -22.01
C GLU A 257 8.02 9.12 -22.43
N GLN A 258 7.79 10.11 -21.58
CA GLN A 258 8.31 11.46 -21.75
C GLN A 258 8.77 12.01 -20.40
N GLU A 259 9.64 13.03 -20.43
CA GLU A 259 10.14 13.66 -19.21
C GLU A 259 9.00 14.24 -18.38
N GLY A 260 9.07 14.06 -17.06
CA GLY A 260 8.05 14.55 -16.13
C GLY A 260 6.73 13.77 -16.13
N ALA A 261 6.53 12.78 -17.01
CA ALA A 261 5.29 12.01 -17.02
C ALA A 261 5.14 11.14 -15.77
N ILE A 262 3.91 11.10 -15.26
CA ILE A 262 3.53 10.37 -14.05
C ILE A 262 2.50 9.29 -14.40
N LYS A 263 2.32 8.33 -13.49
CA LYS A 263 1.35 7.25 -13.68
C LYS A 263 -0.06 7.78 -13.42
N LEU A 264 -0.97 7.60 -14.36
CA LEU A 264 -2.36 8.10 -14.32
C LEU A 264 -3.34 7.02 -14.80
N PRO A 265 -4.65 7.15 -14.50
CA PRO A 265 -5.68 6.35 -15.16
C PRO A 265 -5.53 6.45 -16.69
N ALA A 266 -5.70 5.33 -17.38
CA ALA A 266 -5.38 5.22 -18.81
C ALA A 266 -6.18 6.22 -19.67
N THR A 267 -7.46 6.44 -19.35
CA THR A 267 -8.28 7.44 -20.06
C THR A 267 -7.77 8.86 -19.88
N MET A 268 -7.19 9.18 -18.72
CA MET A 268 -6.61 10.48 -18.41
C MET A 268 -5.28 10.68 -19.11
N ALA A 269 -4.44 9.63 -19.16
CA ALA A 269 -3.15 9.68 -19.84
C ALA A 269 -3.30 9.83 -21.37
N LEU A 270 -4.33 9.22 -21.96
CA LEU A 270 -4.60 9.28 -23.41
C LEU A 270 -5.49 10.48 -23.81
N GLY A 271 -6.27 11.03 -22.87
CA GLY A 271 -7.08 12.24 -23.08
C GLY A 271 -8.05 12.11 -24.25
N GLU A 272 -8.03 13.10 -25.16
CA GLU A 272 -8.94 13.18 -26.31
C GLU A 272 -8.85 11.98 -27.27
N LEU A 273 -7.72 11.26 -27.29
CA LEU A 273 -7.53 10.09 -28.15
C LEU A 273 -8.54 8.97 -27.86
N VAL A 274 -9.14 8.97 -26.67
CA VAL A 274 -10.11 7.95 -26.24
C VAL A 274 -11.46 8.52 -25.83
N ALA A 275 -11.69 9.82 -26.08
CA ALA A 275 -12.94 10.47 -25.72
C ALA A 275 -14.15 9.86 -26.46
N ALA A 276 -13.96 9.46 -27.72
CA ALA A 276 -14.98 8.83 -28.55
C ALA A 276 -15.12 7.31 -28.33
N ALA A 277 -14.26 6.68 -27.50
CA ALA A 277 -14.36 5.26 -27.24
C ALA A 277 -15.66 4.95 -26.45
N PRO A 278 -16.41 3.90 -26.84
CA PRO A 278 -17.67 3.58 -26.18
C PRO A 278 -17.43 3.12 -24.74
N GLU A 279 -18.40 3.37 -23.86
CA GLU A 279 -18.41 2.75 -22.54
C GLU A 279 -18.88 1.30 -22.63
N ARG A 280 -18.20 0.38 -21.93
CA ARG A 280 -18.54 -1.05 -21.93
C ARG A 280 -18.41 -1.67 -20.56
N SER A 281 -19.36 -2.52 -20.18
CA SER A 281 -19.32 -3.28 -18.93
C SER A 281 -18.25 -4.40 -18.94
N GLY A 282 -17.97 -5.01 -17.78
CA GLY A 282 -17.03 -6.14 -17.65
C GLY A 282 -15.75 -5.83 -16.85
N TYR A 283 -15.42 -4.56 -16.64
CA TYR A 283 -14.43 -4.11 -15.65
C TYR A 283 -15.13 -3.24 -14.61
N SER A 284 -14.87 -3.43 -13.32
CA SER A 284 -15.45 -2.62 -12.25
C SER A 284 -14.46 -2.53 -11.10
N GLU A 285 -14.13 -1.31 -10.67
CA GLU A 285 -13.30 -1.12 -9.48
C GLU A 285 -14.10 -1.27 -8.19
N ILE A 286 -15.43 -1.13 -8.28
CA ILE A 286 -16.37 -1.21 -7.17
C ILE A 286 -17.41 -2.28 -7.47
N THR A 287 -17.67 -3.17 -6.51
CA THR A 287 -18.75 -4.16 -6.59
C THR A 287 -19.66 -4.05 -5.37
N TYR A 288 -20.91 -4.47 -5.55
CA TYR A 288 -21.84 -4.70 -4.45
C TYR A 288 -22.37 -6.12 -4.56
N ASP A 289 -22.09 -6.93 -3.54
CA ASP A 289 -22.54 -8.30 -3.43
C ASP A 289 -23.48 -8.42 -2.23
N ARG A 290 -24.56 -9.18 -2.37
CA ARG A 290 -25.54 -9.40 -1.29
C ARG A 290 -25.73 -10.89 -1.07
N SER A 291 -25.63 -11.31 0.17
CA SER A 291 -25.95 -12.67 0.62
C SER A 291 -26.69 -12.62 1.95
N GLU A 292 -27.83 -13.31 2.02
CA GLU A 292 -28.69 -13.33 3.21
C GLU A 292 -29.06 -11.91 3.70
N GLY A 293 -28.60 -11.53 4.89
CA GLY A 293 -28.76 -10.22 5.52
C GLY A 293 -27.50 -9.34 5.48
N VAL A 294 -26.50 -9.68 4.65
CA VAL A 294 -25.23 -8.93 4.54
C VAL A 294 -25.09 -8.35 3.13
N GLY A 295 -24.83 -7.06 3.05
CA GLY A 295 -24.39 -6.38 1.83
C GLY A 295 -22.89 -6.08 1.92
N VAL A 296 -22.15 -6.31 0.85
CA VAL A 296 -20.69 -6.09 0.79
C VAL A 296 -20.39 -5.13 -0.33
N VAL A 297 -19.98 -3.91 0.01
CA VAL A 297 -19.39 -2.97 -0.94
C VAL A 297 -17.89 -3.19 -0.97
N SER A 298 -17.38 -3.65 -2.10
CA SER A 298 -15.95 -3.85 -2.32
C SER A 298 -15.40 -2.78 -3.24
N PHE A 299 -14.19 -2.28 -2.97
CA PHE A 299 -13.48 -1.38 -3.87
C PHE A 299 -12.00 -1.73 -3.93
N ASP A 300 -11.43 -1.79 -5.14
CA ASP A 300 -10.00 -2.07 -5.37
C ASP A 300 -9.40 -0.97 -6.26
N PHE A 301 -9.16 0.19 -5.65
CA PHE A 301 -8.48 1.28 -6.34
C PHE A 301 -6.99 1.04 -6.37
N TYR A 302 -6.37 1.24 -7.53
CA TYR A 302 -4.94 1.00 -7.73
C TYR A 302 -4.07 1.80 -6.74
N ASN A 303 -3.19 1.10 -6.01
CA ASN A 303 -2.39 1.62 -4.87
C ASN A 303 -3.22 2.23 -3.72
N GLY A 304 -4.53 1.99 -3.66
CA GLY A 304 -5.44 2.58 -2.68
C GLY A 304 -5.61 4.10 -2.81
N ALA A 305 -5.15 4.71 -3.90
CA ALA A 305 -5.31 6.14 -4.15
C ALA A 305 -6.72 6.41 -4.70
N MET A 306 -7.46 7.35 -4.11
CA MET A 306 -8.88 7.57 -4.39
C MET A 306 -9.08 8.90 -5.11
N SER A 307 -9.29 8.90 -6.43
CA SER A 307 -9.58 10.11 -7.20
C SER A 307 -10.95 10.67 -6.86
N THR A 308 -11.21 11.92 -7.24
CA THR A 308 -12.51 12.56 -7.05
C THR A 308 -13.66 11.70 -7.61
N ASP A 309 -13.50 11.14 -8.82
CA ASP A 309 -14.54 10.35 -9.46
C ASP A 309 -14.67 8.93 -8.88
N GLN A 310 -13.57 8.30 -8.45
CA GLN A 310 -13.63 7.05 -7.70
C GLN A 310 -14.39 7.24 -6.37
N CYS A 311 -14.13 8.33 -5.65
CA CYS A 311 -14.83 8.66 -4.41
C CYS A 311 -16.34 8.90 -4.63
N ARG A 312 -16.70 9.64 -5.70
CA ARG A 312 -18.11 9.85 -6.06
C ARG A 312 -18.83 8.54 -6.36
N ARG A 313 -18.20 7.65 -7.13
CA ARG A 313 -18.73 6.31 -7.43
C ARG A 313 -18.88 5.47 -6.15
N LEU A 314 -17.88 5.48 -5.28
CA LEU A 314 -17.92 4.75 -4.00
C LEU A 314 -19.02 5.27 -3.07
N ALA A 315 -19.16 6.59 -2.93
CA ALA A 315 -20.25 7.18 -2.14
C ALA A 315 -21.62 6.80 -2.73
N SER A 316 -21.75 6.75 -4.05
CA SER A 316 -22.97 6.26 -4.72
C SER A 316 -23.26 4.80 -4.42
N ALA A 317 -22.24 3.94 -4.48
CA ALA A 317 -22.37 2.51 -4.15
C ALA A 317 -22.75 2.29 -2.68
N LEU A 318 -22.17 3.06 -1.76
CA LEU A 318 -22.51 3.02 -0.33
C LEU A 318 -23.96 3.48 -0.08
N ARG A 319 -24.41 4.56 -0.73
CA ARG A 319 -25.83 4.97 -0.67
C ARG A 319 -26.77 3.89 -1.18
N TYR A 320 -26.42 3.29 -2.32
CA TYR A 320 -27.21 2.21 -2.90
C TYR A 320 -27.29 1.02 -1.93
N ALA A 321 -26.16 0.60 -1.36
CA ALA A 321 -26.07 -0.51 -0.41
C ALA A 321 -26.84 -0.23 0.90
N ALA A 322 -26.71 0.99 1.45
CA ALA A 322 -27.41 1.40 2.68
C ALA A 322 -28.95 1.44 2.52
N ALA A 323 -29.44 1.58 1.28
CA ALA A 323 -30.86 1.52 0.94
C ALA A 323 -31.38 0.09 0.69
N GLN A 324 -30.49 -0.92 0.65
CA GLN A 324 -30.91 -2.32 0.52
C GLN A 324 -31.45 -2.87 1.84
N ASP A 325 -32.30 -3.88 1.74
CA ASP A 325 -32.83 -4.64 2.87
C ASP A 325 -31.80 -5.67 3.38
N THR A 326 -30.72 -5.16 3.95
CA THR A 326 -29.65 -5.92 4.63
C THR A 326 -29.49 -5.41 6.05
N ARG A 327 -29.06 -6.27 6.97
CA ARG A 327 -28.78 -5.93 8.37
C ARG A 327 -27.35 -5.43 8.56
N VAL A 328 -26.38 -5.98 7.83
CA VAL A 328 -24.97 -5.57 7.96
C VAL A 328 -24.43 -5.11 6.62
N LEU A 329 -23.78 -3.95 6.62
CA LEU A 329 -23.02 -3.43 5.48
C LEU A 329 -21.53 -3.62 5.73
N VAL A 330 -20.86 -4.42 4.91
CA VAL A 330 -19.42 -4.57 4.92
C VAL A 330 -18.80 -3.62 3.90
N VAL A 331 -17.83 -2.81 4.34
CA VAL A 331 -17.00 -1.96 3.49
C VAL A 331 -15.62 -2.60 3.36
N ARG A 332 -15.32 -3.16 2.20
CA ARG A 332 -14.12 -3.97 1.95
C ARG A 332 -13.20 -3.29 0.94
N GLY A 333 -11.97 -3.00 1.37
CA GLY A 333 -10.93 -2.49 0.48
C GLY A 333 -10.16 -3.58 -0.26
N GLY A 334 -9.38 -3.14 -1.22
CA GLY A 334 -8.57 -3.94 -2.14
C GLY A 334 -7.25 -4.44 -1.56
N GLU A 335 -6.24 -4.57 -2.43
CA GLU A 335 -4.87 -4.94 -2.00
C GLU A 335 -4.28 -3.96 -0.98
N VAL A 336 -4.66 -2.70 -1.16
CA VAL A 336 -4.51 -1.63 -0.21
C VAL A 336 -5.92 -1.23 0.17
N PHE A 337 -6.21 -1.06 1.46
CA PHE A 337 -7.54 -0.62 1.87
C PHE A 337 -7.81 0.78 1.34
N SER A 338 -6.98 1.76 1.71
CA SER A 338 -6.99 3.11 1.13
C SER A 338 -5.80 3.93 1.64
N ASN A 339 -5.24 4.78 0.78
CA ASN A 339 -4.23 5.78 1.11
C ASN A 339 -4.77 7.22 1.07
N GLY A 340 -6.09 7.40 0.88
CA GLY A 340 -6.74 8.71 0.78
C GLY A 340 -6.67 9.32 -0.63
N ILE A 341 -6.48 10.64 -0.69
CA ILE A 341 -6.53 11.43 -1.93
C ILE A 341 -5.56 10.94 -3.00
N HIS A 342 -5.93 11.11 -4.28
CA HIS A 342 -5.14 10.62 -5.39
C HIS A 342 -4.08 11.63 -5.85
N LEU A 343 -2.94 11.64 -5.18
CA LEU A 343 -1.86 12.62 -5.41
C LEU A 343 -1.41 12.73 -6.87
N ASN A 344 -1.35 11.63 -7.63
CA ASN A 344 -1.01 11.70 -9.06
C ASN A 344 -2.07 12.41 -9.91
N VAL A 345 -3.36 12.19 -9.63
CA VAL A 345 -4.45 12.86 -10.38
C VAL A 345 -4.47 14.33 -10.04
N ILE A 346 -4.26 14.66 -8.76
CA ILE A 346 -4.11 16.04 -8.27
C ILE A 346 -2.94 16.72 -8.98
N GLU A 347 -1.75 16.11 -9.00
CA GLU A 347 -0.56 16.70 -9.62
C GLU A 347 -0.70 16.86 -11.14
N ALA A 348 -1.45 15.96 -11.81
CA ALA A 348 -1.71 16.06 -13.25
C ALA A 348 -2.77 17.11 -13.62
N ALA A 349 -3.57 17.58 -12.66
CA ALA A 349 -4.66 18.52 -12.94
C ALA A 349 -4.10 19.90 -13.35
N ARG A 350 -4.85 20.64 -14.18
CA ARG A 350 -4.49 22.03 -14.53
C ARG A 350 -4.39 22.95 -13.32
N HIS A 351 -5.21 22.68 -12.31
CA HIS A 351 -5.24 23.41 -11.04
C HIS A 351 -5.19 22.39 -9.90
N PRO A 352 -3.99 21.93 -9.50
CA PRO A 352 -3.84 20.88 -8.49
C PRO A 352 -4.52 21.21 -7.16
N GLU A 353 -4.48 22.46 -6.70
CA GLU A 353 -5.12 22.88 -5.46
C GLU A 353 -6.65 22.74 -5.51
N LEU A 354 -7.26 23.06 -6.66
CA LEU A 354 -8.69 22.85 -6.88
C LEU A 354 -9.04 21.35 -6.94
N GLU A 355 -8.24 20.54 -7.63
CA GLU A 355 -8.49 19.09 -7.68
C GLU A 355 -8.31 18.46 -6.29
N ALA A 356 -7.30 18.88 -5.51
CA ALA A 356 -7.12 18.44 -4.14
C ALA A 356 -8.34 18.78 -3.26
N TRP A 357 -8.88 19.99 -3.42
CA TRP A 357 -10.09 20.44 -2.72
C TRP A 357 -11.33 19.64 -3.12
N MET A 358 -11.50 19.36 -4.42
CA MET A 358 -12.59 18.51 -4.92
C MET A 358 -12.46 17.09 -4.40
N ASN A 359 -11.24 16.56 -4.38
CA ASN A 359 -10.96 15.18 -3.96
C ASN A 359 -11.24 14.99 -2.47
N ILE A 360 -10.80 15.90 -1.59
CA ILE A 360 -11.08 15.76 -0.15
C ILE A 360 -12.57 15.88 0.15
N ASN A 361 -13.30 16.77 -0.54
CA ASN A 361 -14.75 16.85 -0.43
C ASN A 361 -15.46 15.58 -0.91
N ALA A 362 -14.93 14.91 -1.93
CA ALA A 362 -15.46 13.63 -2.39
C ALA A 362 -15.18 12.50 -1.39
N ILE A 363 -14.02 12.47 -0.73
CA ILE A 363 -13.74 11.53 0.37
C ILE A 363 -14.66 11.81 1.57
N ASN A 364 -14.93 13.08 1.90
CA ASN A 364 -15.90 13.43 2.94
C ASN A 364 -17.29 12.84 2.63
N ALA A 365 -17.71 12.81 1.37
CA ALA A 365 -18.97 12.18 0.99
C ALA A 365 -18.95 10.67 1.32
N VAL A 366 -17.87 9.95 0.97
CA VAL A 366 -17.70 8.52 1.32
C VAL A 366 -17.76 8.32 2.84
N CYS A 367 -17.00 9.10 3.61
CA CYS A 367 -16.97 8.99 5.07
C CYS A 367 -18.34 9.29 5.68
N ARG A 368 -19.08 10.27 5.12
CA ARG A 368 -20.43 10.59 5.57
C ARG A 368 -21.41 9.44 5.36
N GLU A 369 -21.32 8.71 4.25
CA GLU A 369 -22.16 7.53 4.03
C GLU A 369 -21.88 6.44 5.07
N ILE A 370 -20.61 6.21 5.43
CA ILE A 370 -20.22 5.21 6.42
C ILE A 370 -20.72 5.61 7.82
N VAL A 371 -20.36 6.81 8.28
CA VAL A 371 -20.73 7.29 9.63
C VAL A 371 -22.25 7.47 9.75
N GLY A 372 -22.89 7.95 8.68
CA GLY A 372 -24.32 8.26 8.62
C GLY A 372 -25.25 7.06 8.46
N CYS A 373 -24.74 5.86 8.15
CA CYS A 373 -25.57 4.68 7.83
C CYS A 373 -26.35 4.09 9.03
N THR A 374 -27.46 4.72 9.45
CA THR A 374 -28.29 4.31 10.60
C THR A 374 -29.30 3.20 10.30
N SER A 375 -29.43 2.76 9.06
CA SER A 375 -30.33 1.66 8.68
C SER A 375 -29.74 0.27 8.99
N GLN A 376 -28.41 0.15 9.03
CA GLN A 376 -27.67 -1.11 9.14
C GLN A 376 -26.50 -0.95 10.11
N LEU A 377 -25.94 -2.04 10.63
CA LEU A 377 -24.63 -1.99 11.27
C LEU A 377 -23.53 -2.04 10.20
N VAL A 378 -22.49 -1.21 10.32
CA VAL A 378 -21.39 -1.13 9.35
C VAL A 378 -20.15 -1.84 9.88
N VAL A 379 -19.54 -2.69 9.05
CA VAL A 379 -18.27 -3.36 9.33
C VAL A 379 -17.23 -2.94 8.29
N THR A 380 -16.13 -2.33 8.71
CA THR A 380 -14.99 -2.11 7.83
C THR A 380 -14.05 -3.30 7.86
N SER A 381 -13.71 -3.80 6.68
CA SER A 381 -12.79 -4.92 6.44
C SER A 381 -11.45 -4.40 5.90
N ILE A 382 -10.45 -4.25 6.77
CA ILE A 382 -9.11 -3.78 6.42
C ILE A 382 -8.19 -4.99 6.20
N GLY A 383 -8.17 -5.52 4.96
CA GLY A 383 -7.30 -6.64 4.57
C GLY A 383 -5.93 -6.23 4.05
N GLY A 384 -5.81 -5.00 3.55
CA GLY A 384 -4.58 -4.39 3.04
C GLY A 384 -4.18 -3.16 3.85
N ASN A 385 -2.94 -2.68 3.65
CA ASN A 385 -2.43 -1.48 4.32
C ASN A 385 -3.32 -0.26 4.09
N ALA A 386 -3.28 0.68 5.03
CA ALA A 386 -4.00 1.95 4.90
C ALA A 386 -3.17 3.12 5.43
N GLY A 387 -3.33 4.28 4.81
CA GLY A 387 -2.63 5.51 5.18
C GLY A 387 -3.53 6.73 5.16
N ALA A 388 -3.16 7.74 5.95
CA ALA A 388 -3.79 9.05 6.00
C ALA A 388 -5.33 8.96 6.09
N GLY A 389 -6.03 9.59 5.15
CA GLY A 389 -7.49 9.60 5.08
C GLY A 389 -8.12 8.22 4.94
N GLY A 390 -7.41 7.26 4.35
CA GLY A 390 -7.88 5.89 4.22
C GLY A 390 -8.05 5.19 5.57
N VAL A 391 -7.16 5.45 6.54
CA VAL A 391 -7.33 4.94 7.90
C VAL A 391 -8.58 5.56 8.53
N MET A 392 -8.67 6.89 8.50
CA MET A 392 -9.75 7.63 9.16
C MET A 392 -11.13 7.30 8.58
N MET A 393 -11.23 7.13 7.26
CA MET A 393 -12.43 6.67 6.58
C MET A 393 -12.93 5.32 7.16
N GLY A 394 -12.03 4.37 7.38
CA GLY A 394 -12.38 3.07 7.94
C GLY A 394 -12.90 3.13 9.38
N LEU A 395 -12.47 4.13 10.16
CA LEU A 395 -12.87 4.28 11.57
C LEU A 395 -14.35 4.67 11.75
N GLY A 396 -15.01 5.14 10.70
CA GLY A 396 -16.41 5.56 10.74
C GLY A 396 -17.42 4.41 10.91
N ALA A 397 -17.00 3.16 10.72
CA ALA A 397 -17.86 1.99 10.88
C ALA A 397 -18.16 1.66 12.36
N ASP A 398 -19.19 0.85 12.60
CA ASP A 398 -19.52 0.33 13.92
C ASP A 398 -18.48 -0.69 14.40
N ARG A 399 -17.89 -1.46 13.47
CA ARG A 399 -16.81 -2.42 13.73
C ARG A 399 -15.70 -2.29 12.70
N VAL A 400 -14.45 -2.27 13.17
CA VAL A 400 -13.25 -2.29 12.32
C VAL A 400 -12.53 -3.61 12.55
N ILE A 401 -12.54 -4.46 11.54
CA ILE A 401 -11.84 -5.74 11.54
C ILE A 401 -10.61 -5.61 10.64
N ILE A 402 -9.45 -5.95 11.17
CA ILE A 402 -8.14 -5.75 10.53
C ILE A 402 -7.40 -7.07 10.38
N ARG A 403 -6.71 -7.27 9.26
CA ARG A 403 -5.82 -8.44 9.10
C ARG A 403 -4.56 -8.22 9.92
N ASP A 404 -4.09 -9.25 10.62
CA ASP A 404 -2.94 -9.16 11.53
C ASP A 404 -1.66 -8.61 10.88
N SER A 405 -1.55 -8.79 9.56
CA SER A 405 -0.41 -8.38 8.76
C SER A 405 -0.41 -6.90 8.35
N VAL A 406 -1.52 -6.19 8.60
CA VAL A 406 -1.73 -4.82 8.11
C VAL A 406 -0.90 -3.82 8.91
N VAL A 407 -0.35 -2.87 8.17
CA VAL A 407 0.27 -1.65 8.68
C VAL A 407 -0.64 -0.46 8.40
N LEU A 408 -0.90 0.35 9.43
CA LEU A 408 -1.66 1.59 9.33
C LEU A 408 -0.73 2.80 9.52
N ASN A 409 -0.94 3.86 8.75
CA ASN A 409 -0.28 5.16 8.93
C ASN A 409 -1.35 6.24 9.22
N PRO A 410 -1.84 6.36 10.47
CA PRO A 410 -2.97 7.23 10.86
C PRO A 410 -2.57 8.70 11.00
N HIS A 411 -1.90 9.28 9.99
CA HIS A 411 -1.43 10.65 10.03
C HIS A 411 -1.38 11.31 8.64
N TYR A 412 -1.40 12.63 8.64
CA TYR A 412 -1.30 13.49 7.45
C TYR A 412 -0.03 14.34 7.43
N ARG A 413 0.64 14.43 8.60
CA ARG A 413 1.77 15.32 8.87
C ARG A 413 2.88 15.28 7.81
N THR A 414 3.25 14.09 7.33
CA THR A 414 4.35 13.92 6.35
C THR A 414 3.99 14.44 4.95
N MET A 415 2.72 14.71 4.69
CA MET A 415 2.22 15.29 3.45
C MET A 415 1.86 16.78 3.61
N GLY A 416 2.09 17.39 4.77
CA GLY A 416 1.76 18.80 5.01
C GLY A 416 0.25 19.07 4.97
N LEU A 417 -0.56 18.13 5.47
CA LEU A 417 -2.01 18.24 5.51
C LEU A 417 -2.54 18.04 6.93
N PHE A 418 -3.70 18.63 7.24
CA PHE A 418 -4.44 18.42 8.48
C PHE A 418 -5.32 17.16 8.46
N GLY A 419 -5.92 16.84 7.31
CA GLY A 419 -6.92 15.77 7.13
C GLY A 419 -8.36 16.23 7.35
N SER A 420 -9.35 15.63 6.67
CA SER A 420 -10.75 16.06 6.78
C SER A 420 -11.79 14.93 6.73
N GLU A 421 -11.40 13.69 6.97
CA GLU A 421 -12.26 12.51 6.92
C GLU A 421 -13.15 12.35 8.17
N TYR A 422 -13.61 13.46 8.77
CA TYR A 422 -14.25 13.51 10.10
C TYR A 422 -13.35 12.94 11.19
N TRP A 423 -12.03 12.99 10.99
CA TRP A 423 -11.07 12.35 11.88
C TRP A 423 -11.10 12.97 13.28
N THR A 424 -11.40 14.27 13.41
CA THR A 424 -11.57 14.95 14.70
C THR A 424 -12.83 14.47 15.45
N TYR A 425 -13.77 13.83 14.76
CA TYR A 425 -14.91 13.13 15.34
C TYR A 425 -14.61 11.65 15.60
N VAL A 426 -14.14 10.88 14.60
CA VAL A 426 -14.04 9.41 14.73
C VAL A 426 -12.83 8.95 15.54
N LEU A 427 -11.66 9.55 15.37
CA LEU A 427 -10.42 9.05 15.97
C LEU A 427 -10.40 9.23 17.50
N PRO A 428 -10.65 10.43 18.07
CA PRO A 428 -10.68 10.63 19.52
C PRO A 428 -11.71 9.76 20.24
N ARG A 429 -12.81 9.36 19.57
CA ARG A 429 -13.84 8.48 20.15
C ARG A 429 -13.37 7.04 20.26
N ARG A 430 -12.49 6.60 19.37
CA ARG A 430 -11.94 5.24 19.38
C ARG A 430 -10.78 5.10 20.37
N VAL A 431 -9.84 6.03 20.34
CA VAL A 431 -8.56 5.90 21.06
C VAL A 431 -8.36 6.91 22.20
N GLY A 432 -9.29 7.85 22.39
CA GLY A 432 -9.14 8.99 23.28
C GLY A 432 -8.34 10.14 22.65
N ALA A 433 -8.56 11.37 23.11
CA ALA A 433 -7.99 12.58 22.50
C ALA A 433 -6.44 12.60 22.53
N GLU A 434 -5.83 12.19 23.63
CA GLU A 434 -4.37 12.23 23.77
C GLU A 434 -3.68 11.20 22.86
N HIS A 435 -4.23 10.00 22.75
CA HIS A 435 -3.70 8.99 21.85
C HIS A 435 -3.93 9.38 20.38
N ALA A 436 -5.08 9.98 20.07
CA ALA A 436 -5.37 10.53 18.73
C ALA A 436 -4.33 11.58 18.32
N ARG A 437 -4.00 12.51 19.23
CA ARG A 437 -2.95 13.52 19.02
C ARG A 437 -1.58 12.87 18.77
N ARG A 438 -1.21 11.87 19.57
CA ARG A 438 0.07 11.16 19.42
C ARG A 438 0.17 10.45 18.07
N LEU A 439 -0.85 9.70 17.68
CA LEU A 439 -0.88 8.99 16.39
C LEU A 439 -0.69 9.93 15.20
N THR A 440 -1.36 11.08 15.21
CA THR A 440 -1.29 12.05 14.10
C THR A 440 -0.01 12.89 14.12
N GLN A 441 0.57 13.17 15.29
CA GLN A 441 1.75 14.02 15.42
C GLN A 441 3.07 13.27 15.32
N ASP A 442 3.20 12.09 15.91
CA ASP A 442 4.44 11.29 15.86
C ASP A 442 4.72 10.79 14.44
N ALA A 443 3.65 10.58 13.66
CA ALA A 443 3.72 10.13 12.27
C ALA A 443 4.54 8.83 12.09
N LEU A 444 4.26 7.87 12.97
CA LEU A 444 4.82 6.52 12.97
C LEU A 444 3.74 5.49 12.59
N PRO A 445 4.14 4.38 11.93
CA PRO A 445 3.21 3.32 11.61
C PRO A 445 2.74 2.60 12.88
N ILE A 446 1.54 2.03 12.81
CA ILE A 446 0.95 1.17 13.86
C ILE A 446 0.54 -0.17 13.24
N GLY A 447 0.84 -1.27 13.93
CA GLY A 447 0.46 -2.62 13.51
C GLY A 447 -0.92 -3.03 14.01
N ALA A 448 -1.50 -4.07 13.43
CA ALA A 448 -2.84 -4.55 13.79
C ALA A 448 -3.03 -4.86 15.28
N ALA A 449 -2.03 -5.47 15.93
CA ALA A 449 -2.11 -5.80 17.36
C ALA A 449 -2.16 -4.55 18.26
N GLU A 450 -1.35 -3.53 17.94
CA GLU A 450 -1.35 -2.26 18.67
C GLU A 450 -2.64 -1.48 18.38
N ALA A 451 -3.13 -1.51 17.14
CA ALA A 451 -4.40 -0.90 16.77
C ALA A 451 -5.58 -1.47 17.57
N VAL A 452 -5.60 -2.79 17.82
CA VAL A 452 -6.61 -3.39 18.71
C VAL A 452 -6.38 -2.98 20.17
N ALA A 453 -5.14 -3.01 20.64
CA ALA A 453 -4.81 -2.67 22.04
C ALA A 453 -5.20 -1.24 22.42
N CYS A 454 -5.10 -0.28 21.49
CA CYS A 454 -5.48 1.11 21.73
C CYS A 454 -6.94 1.45 21.36
N GLY A 455 -7.72 0.50 20.81
CA GLY A 455 -9.12 0.71 20.41
C GLY A 455 -9.32 1.29 19.01
N LEU A 456 -8.25 1.47 18.22
CA LEU A 456 -8.33 1.92 16.83
C LEU A 456 -9.05 0.89 15.94
N ALA A 457 -8.82 -0.39 16.20
CA ALA A 457 -9.53 -1.52 15.60
C ALA A 457 -10.23 -2.36 16.67
N ASP A 458 -11.32 -3.03 16.30
CA ASP A 458 -12.10 -3.87 17.21
C ASP A 458 -11.54 -5.29 17.30
N LYS A 459 -10.99 -5.81 16.19
CA LYS A 459 -10.47 -7.18 16.13
C LYS A 459 -9.43 -7.37 15.05
N ALA A 460 -8.34 -8.05 15.39
CA ALA A 460 -7.36 -8.55 14.43
C ALA A 460 -7.65 -10.03 14.09
N LEU A 461 -7.56 -10.39 12.82
CA LEU A 461 -7.72 -11.75 12.33
C LEU A 461 -6.49 -12.19 11.52
N PRO A 462 -5.97 -13.41 11.74
CA PRO A 462 -4.80 -13.90 11.04
C PRO A 462 -5.13 -14.52 9.68
N GLY A 463 -4.09 -14.71 8.88
CA GLY A 463 -4.09 -15.56 7.70
C GLY A 463 -3.97 -14.81 6.37
N SER A 464 -4.12 -15.57 5.29
CA SER A 464 -4.13 -15.04 3.93
C SER A 464 -5.25 -14.01 3.77
N ARG A 465 -5.13 -13.12 2.78
CA ARG A 465 -6.19 -12.15 2.48
C ARG A 465 -7.55 -12.82 2.21
N LEU A 466 -7.55 -13.93 1.48
CA LEU A 466 -8.78 -14.69 1.20
C LEU A 466 -9.40 -15.28 2.47
N ASP A 467 -8.59 -15.87 3.35
CA ASP A 467 -9.06 -16.39 4.63
C ASP A 467 -9.59 -15.26 5.54
N PHE A 468 -8.92 -14.12 5.54
CA PHE A 468 -9.35 -12.94 6.26
C PHE A 468 -10.71 -12.45 5.78
N GLU A 469 -10.88 -12.25 4.47
CA GLU A 469 -12.14 -11.78 3.88
C GLU A 469 -13.30 -12.75 4.15
N ARG A 470 -13.04 -14.07 4.04
CA ARG A 470 -14.02 -15.11 4.41
C ARG A 470 -14.44 -14.97 5.89
N ARG A 471 -13.48 -14.86 6.80
CA ARG A 471 -13.75 -14.72 8.24
C ARG A 471 -14.48 -13.42 8.60
N VAL A 472 -14.26 -12.35 7.85
CA VAL A 472 -15.03 -11.09 8.01
C VAL A 472 -16.46 -11.28 7.55
N LEU A 473 -16.70 -11.99 6.44
CA LEU A 473 -18.06 -12.32 6.01
C LEU A 473 -18.78 -13.17 7.05
N GLU A 474 -18.15 -14.23 7.54
CA GLU A 474 -18.70 -15.05 8.64
C GLU A 474 -18.97 -14.23 9.92
N TYR A 475 -18.14 -13.22 10.19
CA TYR A 475 -18.37 -12.29 11.30
C TYR A 475 -19.59 -11.40 11.06
N ALA A 476 -19.74 -10.86 9.85
CA ALA A 476 -20.89 -10.05 9.47
C ALA A 476 -22.19 -10.85 9.50
N GLU A 477 -22.18 -12.10 9.04
CA GLU A 477 -23.33 -13.02 9.09
C GLU A 477 -23.74 -13.31 10.54
N ARG A 478 -22.77 -13.61 11.42
CA ARG A 478 -23.06 -13.79 12.86
C ARG A 478 -23.61 -12.51 13.50
N LEU A 479 -23.08 -11.34 13.14
CA LEU A 479 -23.59 -10.06 13.64
C LEU A 479 -25.02 -9.81 13.12
N ALA A 480 -25.29 -10.14 11.86
CA ALA A 480 -26.62 -10.05 11.26
C ALA A 480 -27.60 -11.05 11.89
N ALA A 481 -27.15 -12.18 12.43
CA ALA A 481 -28.00 -13.16 13.11
C ALA A 481 -28.09 -12.96 14.64
N ASP A 482 -27.38 -11.99 15.20
CA ASP A 482 -27.30 -11.77 16.65
C ASP A 482 -28.71 -11.44 17.21
N PRO A 483 -29.21 -12.19 18.22
CA PRO A 483 -30.49 -11.89 18.87
C PRO A 483 -30.59 -10.47 19.46
N GLY A 484 -29.44 -9.86 19.78
CA GLY A 484 -29.30 -8.49 20.26
C GLY A 484 -29.09 -7.44 19.17
N TYR A 485 -29.11 -7.80 17.87
CA TYR A 485 -28.84 -6.87 16.77
C TYR A 485 -29.74 -5.62 16.83
N ASP A 486 -31.06 -5.78 17.04
CA ASP A 486 -31.97 -4.63 17.01
C ASP A 486 -31.66 -3.64 18.15
N ARG A 487 -31.21 -4.15 19.30
CA ARG A 487 -30.72 -3.33 20.41
C ARG A 487 -29.42 -2.60 20.04
N LEU A 488 -28.49 -3.27 19.36
CA LEU A 488 -27.25 -2.65 18.89
C LEU A 488 -27.53 -1.52 17.89
N LEU A 489 -28.41 -1.77 16.91
CA LEU A 489 -28.80 -0.77 15.91
C LEU A 489 -29.54 0.41 16.54
N ALA A 490 -30.47 0.16 17.47
CA ALA A 490 -31.14 1.23 18.22
C ALA A 490 -30.15 2.06 19.06
N GLY A 491 -29.20 1.41 19.73
CA GLY A 491 -28.14 2.09 20.48
C GLY A 491 -27.26 2.97 19.57
N ARG A 492 -26.85 2.45 18.40
CA ARG A 492 -26.14 3.21 17.37
C ARG A 492 -26.91 4.47 16.96
N ARG A 493 -28.21 4.33 16.65
CA ARG A 493 -29.08 5.47 16.28
C ARG A 493 -29.12 6.52 17.37
N GLN A 494 -29.34 6.11 18.61
CA GLN A 494 -29.38 7.00 19.76
C GLN A 494 -28.06 7.76 19.96
N VAL A 495 -26.91 7.07 19.86
CA VAL A 495 -25.59 7.72 19.96
C VAL A 495 -25.41 8.77 18.88
N ARG A 496 -25.71 8.44 17.61
CA ARG A 496 -25.60 9.38 16.48
C ARG A 496 -26.51 10.60 16.67
N GLU A 497 -27.74 10.40 17.12
CA GLU A 497 -28.66 11.51 17.41
C GLU A 497 -28.16 12.42 18.54
N VAL A 498 -27.63 11.86 19.63
CA VAL A 498 -27.04 12.63 20.74
C VAL A 498 -25.85 13.45 20.26
N ASP A 499 -24.98 12.82 19.47
CA ASP A 499 -23.82 13.49 18.91
C ASP A 499 -24.22 14.61 17.95
N GLU A 500 -25.22 14.38 17.09
CA GLU A 500 -25.70 15.38 16.13
C GLU A 500 -26.25 16.61 16.84
N ARG A 501 -26.94 16.43 17.98
CA ARG A 501 -27.39 17.53 18.84
C ARG A 501 -26.23 18.24 19.53
N ARG A 502 -25.16 17.52 19.92
CA ARG A 502 -23.99 18.12 20.58
C ARG A 502 -23.13 18.92 19.62
N LYS A 503 -22.79 18.32 18.47
CA LYS A 503 -22.05 18.95 17.38
C LYS A 503 -22.35 18.16 16.09
N PRO A 504 -23.07 18.77 15.12
CA PRO A 504 -23.37 18.15 13.84
C PRO A 504 -22.12 17.68 13.10
N LEU A 505 -22.21 16.60 12.32
CA LEU A 505 -21.10 16.18 11.45
C LEU A 505 -20.67 17.30 10.49
N ASP A 506 -21.62 18.09 10.01
CA ASP A 506 -21.34 19.24 9.15
C ASP A 506 -20.45 20.31 9.83
N ALA A 507 -20.53 20.46 11.16
CA ALA A 507 -19.66 21.37 11.90
C ALA A 507 -18.22 20.83 11.99
N TYR A 508 -18.05 19.52 12.26
CA TYR A 508 -16.71 18.89 12.22
C TYR A 508 -16.08 19.03 10.83
N ARG A 509 -16.85 18.75 9.78
CA ARG A 509 -16.40 18.90 8.40
C ARG A 509 -15.98 20.33 8.08
N ALA A 510 -16.80 21.32 8.47
CA ALA A 510 -16.49 22.73 8.18
C ALA A 510 -15.19 23.18 8.83
N GLU A 511 -14.94 22.78 10.08
CA GLU A 511 -13.69 23.08 10.79
C GLU A 511 -12.49 22.40 10.16
N GLU A 512 -12.59 21.10 9.84
CA GLU A 512 -11.52 20.35 9.17
C GLU A 512 -11.21 20.91 7.78
N LEU A 513 -12.23 21.25 6.98
CA LEU A 513 -12.06 21.86 5.67
C LEU A 513 -11.45 23.27 5.75
N ALA A 514 -11.68 24.03 6.82
CA ALA A 514 -11.04 25.32 7.02
C ALA A 514 -9.53 25.19 7.33
N GLU A 515 -9.10 24.10 7.96
CA GLU A 515 -7.67 23.74 8.08
C GLU A 515 -7.11 23.29 6.72
N MET A 516 -7.79 22.36 6.05
CA MET A 516 -7.36 21.85 4.73
C MET A 516 -7.26 22.93 3.67
N SER A 517 -8.12 23.95 3.71
CA SER A 517 -8.05 25.09 2.78
C SER A 517 -6.73 25.84 2.93
N ARG A 518 -6.24 26.04 4.15
CA ARG A 518 -4.95 26.69 4.40
C ARG A 518 -3.79 25.82 3.95
N ASP A 519 -3.89 24.51 4.12
CA ASP A 519 -2.84 23.58 3.67
C ASP A 519 -2.78 23.50 2.14
N MET A 520 -3.93 23.47 1.45
CA MET A 520 -4.00 23.27 0.00
C MET A 520 -3.79 24.57 -0.79
N PHE A 521 -4.40 25.68 -0.39
CA PHE A 521 -4.35 26.93 -1.14
C PHE A 521 -3.24 27.86 -0.66
N ASP A 522 -3.05 27.98 0.66
CA ASP A 522 -2.02 28.85 1.24
C ASP A 522 -0.67 28.11 1.41
N ASP A 523 -0.64 26.79 1.17
CA ASP A 523 0.54 25.92 1.28
C ASP A 523 1.20 25.98 2.67
N ARG A 524 0.37 26.15 3.73
CA ARG A 524 0.81 26.42 5.11
C ARG A 524 1.93 25.50 5.58
N ASP A 525 1.78 24.20 5.33
CA ASP A 525 2.68 23.15 5.80
C ASP A 525 3.43 22.45 4.64
N GLY A 526 3.49 23.09 3.45
CA GLY A 526 4.29 22.63 2.31
C GLY A 526 3.71 21.45 1.52
N PHE A 527 2.39 21.30 1.49
CA PHE A 527 1.70 20.26 0.71
C PHE A 527 2.11 20.24 -0.76
N ARG A 528 2.31 21.40 -1.40
CA ARG A 528 2.64 21.47 -2.83
C ARG A 528 3.97 20.78 -3.13
N LEU A 529 5.00 21.08 -2.35
CA LEU A 529 6.32 20.46 -2.51
C LEU A 529 6.26 18.96 -2.16
N ALA A 530 5.63 18.62 -1.03
CA ALA A 530 5.50 17.24 -0.58
C ALA A 530 4.79 16.35 -1.62
N ARG A 531 3.70 16.85 -2.20
CA ARG A 531 2.96 16.19 -3.29
C ARG A 531 3.83 15.98 -4.52
N ARG A 532 4.49 17.04 -5.00
CA ARG A 532 5.36 16.97 -6.18
C ARG A 532 6.49 15.94 -5.97
N GLU A 533 7.18 16.01 -4.84
CA GLU A 533 8.27 15.08 -4.53
C GLU A 533 7.80 13.62 -4.43
N PHE A 534 6.65 13.39 -3.80
CA PHE A 534 6.05 12.06 -3.71
C PHE A 534 5.72 11.50 -5.11
N VAL A 535 5.00 12.27 -5.92
CA VAL A 535 4.53 11.83 -7.25
C VAL A 535 5.69 11.58 -8.21
N HIS A 536 6.71 12.44 -8.20
CA HIS A 536 7.91 12.29 -9.02
C HIS A 536 8.96 11.37 -8.40
N LYS A 537 8.68 10.77 -7.24
CA LYS A 537 9.56 9.82 -6.55
C LYS A 537 10.96 10.40 -6.31
N VAL A 538 11.00 11.67 -5.91
CA VAL A 538 12.25 12.37 -5.58
C VAL A 538 12.90 11.64 -4.42
N LYS A 539 14.20 11.36 -4.54
CA LYS A 539 14.96 10.71 -3.45
C LYS A 539 15.00 11.65 -2.26
N ALA A 540 14.78 11.12 -1.06
CA ALA A 540 14.94 11.88 0.16
C ALA A 540 16.38 12.42 0.26
N SER A 541 16.52 13.62 0.80
CA SER A 541 17.82 14.27 1.04
C SER A 541 18.41 13.96 2.41
N ALA A 542 17.58 13.51 3.36
CA ALA A 542 17.97 13.17 4.72
C ALA A 542 17.06 12.07 5.29
N THR A 543 17.55 11.34 6.29
CA THR A 543 16.71 10.45 7.10
C THR A 543 15.93 11.31 8.11
N PRO A 544 14.59 11.23 8.14
CA PRO A 544 13.82 12.00 9.11
C PRO A 544 14.11 11.62 10.56
N GLU A 545 14.18 12.63 11.44
CA GLU A 545 14.51 12.45 12.86
C GLU A 545 13.60 11.44 13.59
N ARG A 546 12.29 11.46 13.30
CA ARG A 546 11.32 10.49 13.86
C ARG A 546 11.69 9.02 13.61
N LEU A 547 12.52 8.76 12.60
CA LEU A 547 13.01 7.43 12.20
C LEU A 547 14.45 7.19 12.69
N ALA A 548 15.32 8.21 12.58
CA ALA A 548 16.73 8.17 12.97
C ALA A 548 16.96 8.60 14.42
N ARG A 549 16.45 7.83 15.39
CA ARG A 549 16.60 8.12 16.83
C ARG A 549 18.06 8.29 17.26
N HIS A 550 18.99 7.60 16.59
CA HIS A 550 20.43 7.72 16.83
C HIS A 550 21.01 9.10 16.45
N ARG A 551 20.25 9.96 15.77
CA ARG A 551 20.65 11.32 15.37
C ARG A 551 20.01 12.44 16.22
N GLU A 552 19.10 12.12 17.14
CA GLU A 552 18.36 13.12 17.96
C GLU A 552 19.30 14.07 18.75
N LEU A 553 20.48 13.59 19.16
CA LEU A 553 21.43 14.39 19.97
C LEU A 553 22.67 14.86 19.18
N SER A 554 22.79 14.53 17.89
CA SER A 554 24.01 14.83 17.12
C SER A 554 24.03 16.22 16.48
N GLY A 555 22.91 16.96 16.51
CA GLY A 555 22.79 18.29 15.87
C GLY A 555 22.83 18.27 14.34
N ALA A 556 22.92 17.09 13.70
CA ALA A 556 22.86 16.89 12.26
C ALA A 556 21.41 16.85 11.71
N SER A 557 20.44 17.34 12.49
CA SER A 557 19.01 17.25 12.22
C SER A 557 18.60 18.19 11.09
N ALA A 558 18.04 17.63 10.00
CA ALA A 558 17.19 18.42 9.12
C ALA A 558 15.83 18.64 9.83
N PRO A 559 15.31 19.88 9.89
CA PRO A 559 13.96 20.12 10.40
C PRO A 559 12.92 19.31 9.62
N ALA A 560 11.76 19.09 10.23
CA ALA A 560 10.68 18.22 9.78
C ALA A 560 9.96 18.65 8.48
N THR A 561 10.66 19.26 7.51
CA THR A 561 10.11 19.56 6.19
C THR A 561 10.18 18.33 5.29
N ALA A 562 8.98 17.84 4.97
CA ALA A 562 8.57 16.99 3.85
C ALA A 562 9.70 16.39 3.00
N THR A 563 10.08 15.15 3.31
CA THR A 563 10.38 14.18 2.25
C THR A 563 9.52 12.96 2.53
N ALA A 564 8.41 12.85 1.80
CA ALA A 564 7.50 11.71 1.90
C ALA A 564 8.18 10.47 1.28
N SER A 565 8.98 9.76 2.06
CA SER A 565 9.51 8.44 1.67
C SER A 565 8.44 7.37 1.91
N HIS A 566 7.43 7.36 1.05
CA HIS A 566 6.46 6.27 0.96
C HIS A 566 6.48 5.75 -0.47
N MET A 567 7.22 4.67 -0.70
CA MET A 567 7.06 3.82 -1.88
C MET A 567 6.91 2.40 -1.43
#